data_AF-A0A0R3PNA0-F1
#
_entry.id   AF-A0A0R3PNA0-F1
#
_cell.length_a   1.000
_cell.length_b   1.000
_cell.length_c   1.000
_cell.angle_alpha   90.00
_cell.angle_beta   90.00
_cell.angle_gamma   90.00
#
_symmetry.space_group_name_H-M   'P 1'
#
loop_
_entity.id
_entity.type
_entity.pdbx_description
1 polymer ?
#
loop_
_entity_poly.entity_id
_entity_poly.type
_entity_poly.pdbx_seq_one_letter_code
_entity_poly.pdbx_strand_id
1 'polypeptide(L)'
;MLWEARSVVEPINKKPIEIRVGINSGPLVAGVVAVKLPRPTTSFRYCLFGDTVSMASSLELNGAVGKIQCSDKTYKYAMETGRFEFERRGRIHIKGKGDVETYFLLRSLKKSVWEIIGRERGE
;
A
#
# COMPACT_ATOMS: atom_id res chain seq x y z
N MET A 1 9.18 -3.61 8.64
CA MET A 1 7.80 -4.10 8.39
C MET A 1 7.73 -5.08 7.22
N LEU A 2 8.01 -4.70 5.97
CA LEU A 2 7.98 -5.67 4.84
C LEU A 2 9.06 -6.77 4.91
N TRP A 3 10.22 -6.45 5.49
CA TRP A 3 11.27 -7.43 5.78
C TRP A 3 10.81 -8.51 6.77
N GLU A 4 10.09 -8.11 7.83
CA GLU A 4 9.60 -9.03 8.87
C GLU A 4 8.54 -10.00 8.35
N ALA A 5 7.80 -9.63 7.31
CA ALA A 5 6.81 -10.50 6.69
C ALA A 5 7.45 -11.80 6.16
N ARG A 6 8.74 -11.76 5.78
CA ARG A 6 9.48 -12.95 5.31
C ARG A 6 9.76 -13.95 6.43
N SER A 7 9.77 -13.50 7.68
CA SER A 7 9.94 -14.35 8.86
C SER A 7 8.65 -15.11 9.20
N VAL A 8 7.51 -14.69 8.66
CA VAL A 8 6.22 -15.35 8.86
C VAL A 8 6.01 -16.35 7.74
N VAL A 9 5.76 -17.60 8.11
CA VAL A 9 5.57 -18.71 7.18
C VAL A 9 4.08 -19.02 7.05
N GLU A 10 3.60 -19.14 5.82
CA GLU A 10 2.21 -19.55 5.55
C GLU A 10 1.95 -20.97 6.06
N PRO A 11 0.85 -21.20 6.81
CA PRO A 11 0.56 -22.50 7.42
C PRO A 11 0.28 -23.61 6.39
N ILE A 12 -0.13 -23.23 5.17
CA ILE A 12 -0.52 -24.18 4.11
C ILE A 12 0.66 -24.48 3.18
N ASN A 13 1.29 -23.44 2.64
CA ASN A 13 2.34 -23.59 1.62
C ASN A 13 3.76 -23.68 2.17
N LYS A 14 3.95 -23.44 3.48
CA LYS A 14 5.27 -23.35 4.14
C LYS A 14 6.25 -22.36 3.47
N LYS A 15 5.73 -21.37 2.75
CA LYS A 15 6.51 -20.31 2.10
C LYS A 15 6.44 -19.01 2.92
N PRO A 16 7.46 -18.15 2.84
CA PRO A 16 7.41 -16.81 3.43
C PRO A 16 6.21 -16.01 2.90
N ILE A 17 5.59 -15.21 3.77
CA ILE A 17 4.49 -14.33 3.34
C ILE A 17 5.04 -13.23 2.42
N GLU A 18 4.41 -13.11 1.26
CA GLU A 18 4.71 -12.09 0.27
C GLU A 18 3.67 -10.97 0.33
N ILE A 19 4.12 -9.75 0.68
CA ILE A 19 3.25 -8.57 0.77
C ILE A 19 3.57 -7.61 -0.37
N ARG A 20 2.51 -7.06 -0.96
CA ARG A 20 2.56 -5.94 -1.92
C ARG A 20 1.72 -4.80 -1.39
N VAL A 21 2.16 -3.56 -1.63
CA VAL A 21 1.45 -2.38 -1.16
C VAL A 21 1.41 -1.32 -2.26
N GLY A 22 0.22 -0.83 -2.57
CA GLY A 22 -0.02 0.31 -3.46
C GLY A 22 -0.62 1.49 -2.68
N ILE A 23 -0.05 2.68 -2.85
CA ILE A 23 -0.48 3.90 -2.16
C ILE A 23 -0.86 4.99 -3.17
N ASN A 24 -2.03 5.58 -3.01
CA ASN A 24 -2.47 6.72 -3.78
C ASN A 24 -3.21 7.73 -2.89
N SER A 25 -3.09 9.01 -3.22
CA SER A 25 -3.69 10.12 -2.47
C SER A 25 -4.57 10.95 -3.39
N GLY A 26 -5.77 11.26 -2.92
CA GLY A 26 -6.75 12.03 -3.68
C GLY A 26 -8.13 12.05 -3.02
N PRO A 27 -9.08 12.80 -3.59
CA PRO A 27 -10.45 12.83 -3.10
C PRO A 27 -11.13 11.47 -3.31
N LEU A 28 -12.01 11.10 -2.37
CA LEU A 28 -12.81 9.89 -2.43
C LEU A 28 -14.15 10.11 -1.71
N VAL A 29 -15.09 9.20 -1.91
CA VAL A 29 -16.39 9.21 -1.23
C VAL A 29 -16.40 8.07 -0.22
N ALA A 30 -16.78 8.36 1.02
CA ALA A 30 -16.99 7.38 2.07
C ALA A 30 -18.49 7.21 2.34
N GLY A 31 -18.92 5.99 2.63
CA GLY A 31 -20.32 5.72 2.96
C GLY A 31 -20.54 4.40 3.68
N VAL A 32 -21.71 4.26 4.30
CA VAL A 32 -22.14 3.00 4.91
C VAL A 32 -22.95 2.21 3.89
N VAL A 33 -22.50 0.99 3.60
CA VAL A 33 -23.18 0.07 2.69
C VAL A 33 -23.79 -1.07 3.48
N ALA A 34 -25.11 -1.22 3.35
CA ALA A 34 -25.82 -2.38 3.87
C ALA A 34 -25.59 -3.57 2.92
N VAL A 35 -24.90 -4.60 3.41
CA VAL A 35 -24.73 -5.85 2.66
C VAL A 35 -25.79 -6.82 3.14
N LYS A 36 -26.76 -7.14 2.27
CA LYS A 36 -27.68 -8.26 2.50
C LYS A 36 -26.88 -9.55 2.42
N LEU A 37 -26.67 -10.18 3.58
CA LEU A 37 -26.13 -11.52 3.65
C LEU A 37 -27.27 -12.54 3.50
N PRO A 38 -26.99 -13.78 3.06
CA PRO A 38 -28.01 -14.83 2.84
C PRO A 38 -28.69 -15.38 4.11
N ARG A 39 -28.65 -14.67 5.25
CA ARG A 39 -29.21 -15.02 6.56
C ARG A 39 -29.79 -13.75 7.23
N PRO A 40 -30.53 -13.79 8.37
CA PRO A 40 -31.27 -12.63 8.89
C PRO A 40 -30.35 -11.63 9.61
N THR A 41 -29.24 -11.26 8.98
CA THR A 41 -28.24 -10.35 9.51
C THR A 41 -27.80 -9.43 8.39
N THR A 42 -28.34 -8.21 8.39
CA THR A 42 -27.83 -7.13 7.56
C THR A 42 -26.56 -6.62 8.22
N SER A 43 -25.42 -6.74 7.54
CA SER A 43 -24.18 -6.13 8.02
C SER A 43 -24.00 -4.77 7.36
N PHE A 44 -23.82 -3.74 8.16
CA PHE A 44 -23.41 -2.42 7.70
C PHE A 44 -21.88 -2.36 7.66
N ARG A 45 -21.31 -2.02 6.51
CA ARG A 45 -19.86 -1.85 6.35
C ARG A 45 -19.55 -0.43 5.91
N TYR A 46 -18.55 0.18 6.52
CA TYR A 46 -17.97 1.42 6.00
C TYR A 46 -17.12 1.08 4.78
N CYS A 47 -17.47 1.68 3.65
CA CYS A 47 -16.80 1.48 2.37
C CYS A 47 -16.32 2.82 1.81
N LEU A 48 -15.17 2.78 1.13
CA LEU A 48 -14.60 3.91 0.40
C LEU A 48 -14.73 3.64 -1.09
N PHE A 49 -15.15 4.65 -1.84
CA PHE A 49 -15.40 4.58 -3.28
C PHE A 49 -14.73 5.75 -4.01
N GLY A 50 -14.42 5.51 -5.28
CA GLY A 50 -13.91 6.51 -6.20
C GLY A 50 -12.56 6.15 -6.79
N ASP A 51 -12.16 6.96 -7.77
CA ASP A 51 -10.95 6.76 -8.57
C ASP A 51 -9.68 6.62 -7.74
N THR A 52 -9.61 7.30 -6.58
CA THR A 52 -8.45 7.23 -5.70
C THR A 52 -8.22 5.82 -5.17
N VAL A 53 -9.29 5.10 -4.82
CA VAL A 53 -9.24 3.72 -4.31
C VAL A 53 -8.91 2.74 -5.45
N SER A 54 -9.57 2.90 -6.60
CA SER A 54 -9.29 2.08 -7.79
C SER A 54 -7.85 2.23 -8.29
N MET A 55 -7.31 3.45 -8.22
CA MET A 55 -5.91 3.72 -8.54
C MET A 55 -4.96 3.08 -7.52
N ALA A 56 -5.24 3.17 -6.22
CA ALA A 56 -4.43 2.51 -5.19
C ALA A 56 -4.38 0.98 -5.40
N SER A 57 -5.53 0.37 -5.69
CA SER A 57 -5.63 -1.06 -6.02
C SER A 57 -4.86 -1.41 -7.29
N SER A 58 -4.93 -0.56 -8.33
CA SER A 58 -4.16 -0.78 -9.56
C SER A 58 -2.64 -0.71 -9.33
N LEU A 59 -2.19 0.20 -8.45
CA LEU A 59 -0.77 0.29 -8.07
C LEU A 59 -0.30 -0.93 -7.30
N GLU A 60 -1.13 -1.46 -6.39
CA GLU A 60 -0.82 -2.68 -5.65
C GLU A 60 -0.69 -3.89 -6.59
N LEU A 61 -1.65 -4.05 -7.51
CA LEU A 61 -1.68 -5.16 -8.47
C LEU A 61 -0.48 -5.15 -9.43
N ASN A 62 -0.03 -3.95 -9.86
CA ASN A 62 1.15 -3.78 -10.70
C ASN A 62 2.46 -3.68 -9.88
N GLY A 63 2.36 -3.77 -8.55
CA GLY A 63 3.48 -3.69 -7.61
C GLY A 63 4.39 -4.91 -7.65
N ALA A 64 5.68 -4.68 -7.41
CA ALA A 64 6.62 -5.76 -7.16
C ALA A 64 6.46 -6.29 -5.73
N VAL A 65 6.64 -7.60 -5.55
CA VAL A 65 6.59 -8.26 -4.24
C VAL A 65 7.63 -7.66 -3.29
N GLY A 66 7.21 -7.37 -2.05
CA GLY A 66 8.07 -6.80 -1.02
C GLY A 66 8.44 -5.34 -1.23
N LYS A 67 7.81 -4.66 -2.20
CA LYS A 67 7.98 -3.21 -2.43
C LYS A 67 6.66 -2.46 -2.20
N ILE A 68 6.81 -1.19 -1.85
CA ILE A 68 5.70 -0.24 -1.70
C ILE A 68 5.73 0.68 -2.92
N GLN A 69 4.68 0.65 -3.72
CA GLN A 69 4.53 1.51 -4.88
C GLN A 69 3.58 2.67 -4.57
N CYS A 70 3.92 3.86 -5.03
CA CYS A 70 3.06 5.03 -4.89
C CYS A 70 2.90 5.79 -6.22
N SER A 71 1.79 6.54 -6.31
CA SER A 71 1.55 7.46 -7.42
C SER A 71 2.38 8.74 -7.28
N ASP A 72 2.56 9.46 -8.40
CA ASP A 72 3.18 10.78 -8.43
C ASP A 72 2.54 11.79 -7.46
N LYS A 73 1.21 11.74 -7.28
CA LYS A 73 0.51 12.61 -6.32
C LYS A 73 0.97 12.33 -4.89
N THR A 74 0.98 11.06 -4.49
CA THR A 74 1.43 10.65 -3.16
C THR A 74 2.90 10.97 -2.94
N TYR A 75 3.73 10.76 -3.96
CA TYR A 75 5.14 11.12 -3.92
C TYR A 75 5.34 12.62 -3.62
N LYS A 76 4.63 13.51 -4.33
CA LYS A 76 4.68 14.96 -4.10
C LYS A 76 4.32 15.34 -2.66
N TYR A 77 3.17 14.85 -2.17
CA TYR A 77 2.77 15.09 -0.78
C TYR A 77 3.76 14.54 0.25
N ALA A 78 4.37 13.38 -0.04
CA ALA A 78 5.36 12.80 0.86
C ALA A 78 6.68 13.60 0.85
N MET A 79 7.09 14.12 -0.31
CA MET A 79 8.30 14.95 -0.45
C MET A 79 8.19 16.26 0.33
N GLU A 80 7.00 16.87 0.44
CA GLU A 80 6.77 18.06 1.29
C GLU A 80 7.16 17.80 2.75
N THR A 81 7.03 16.57 3.24
CA THR A 81 7.42 16.23 4.60
C THR A 81 8.93 16.07 4.78
N GLY A 82 9.69 15.84 3.69
CA GLY A 82 11.13 15.59 3.70
C GLY A 82 11.58 14.34 4.46
N ARG A 83 10.67 13.41 4.77
CA ARG A 83 10.92 12.28 5.69
C ARG A 83 11.17 10.94 5.00
N PHE A 84 11.03 10.88 3.69
CA PHE A 84 10.98 9.62 2.96
C PHE A 84 11.89 9.68 1.73
N GLU A 85 12.55 8.56 1.45
CA GLU A 85 13.37 8.37 0.26
C GLU A 85 12.61 7.51 -0.75
N PHE A 86 12.58 7.94 -2.01
CA PHE A 86 11.86 7.27 -3.09
C PHE A 86 12.78 7.00 -4.27
N GLU A 87 12.51 5.90 -4.97
CA GLU A 87 13.13 5.52 -6.23
C GLU A 87 12.09 5.64 -7.35
N ARG A 88 12.45 6.30 -8.46
CA ARG A 88 11.56 6.40 -9.62
C ARG A 88 11.52 5.05 -10.35
N ARG A 89 10.33 4.45 -10.44
CA ARG A 89 10.12 3.20 -11.20
C ARG A 89 9.96 3.45 -12.70
N GLY A 90 9.34 4.59 -13.05
CA GLY A 90 8.95 4.92 -14.41
C GLY A 90 7.44 4.92 -14.60
N ARG A 91 6.99 4.93 -15.85
CA ARG A 91 5.57 4.97 -16.22
C ARG A 91 5.00 3.56 -16.31
N ILE A 92 3.82 3.35 -15.73
CA ILE A 92 3.05 2.12 -15.86
C ILE A 92 1.71 2.42 -16.53
N HIS A 93 1.25 1.50 -17.36
CA HIS A 93 -0.05 1.64 -18.01
C HIS A 93 -1.17 1.18 -17.07
N ILE A 94 -2.11 2.07 -16.75
CA ILE A 94 -3.27 1.75 -15.91
C ILE A 94 -4.53 1.91 -16.75
N LYS A 95 -5.33 0.83 -16.78
CA LYS A 95 -6.59 0.80 -17.51
C LYS A 95 -7.51 1.95 -17.07
N GLY A 96 -7.91 2.79 -18.02
CA GLY A 96 -8.80 3.93 -17.79
C GLY A 96 -8.12 5.22 -17.29
N LYS A 97 -6.83 5.19 -16.95
CA LYS A 97 -6.04 6.39 -16.57
C LYS A 97 -4.89 6.68 -17.52
N GLY A 98 -4.47 5.72 -18.33
CA GLY A 98 -3.33 5.85 -19.23
C GLY A 98 -2.01 5.59 -18.50
N ASP A 99 -0.93 6.18 -19.00
CA ASP A 99 0.39 6.00 -18.43
C ASP A 99 0.60 6.90 -17.22
N VAL A 100 0.78 6.28 -16.05
CA VAL A 100 0.99 6.99 -14.79
C VAL A 100 2.41 6.77 -14.30
N GLU A 101 3.06 7.85 -13.91
CA GLU A 101 4.38 7.80 -13.29
C GLU A 101 4.29 7.30 -11.86
N THR A 102 5.18 6.37 -11.51
CA THR A 102 5.18 5.71 -10.21
C THR A 102 6.55 5.64 -9.58
N TYR A 103 6.53 5.55 -8.27
CA TYR A 103 7.72 5.58 -7.43
C TYR A 103 7.66 4.43 -6.42
N PHE A 104 8.81 3.91 -6.05
CA PHE A 104 8.95 2.98 -4.95
C PHE A 104 9.43 3.72 -3.71
N LEU A 105 8.78 3.48 -2.57
CA LEU A 105 9.27 3.96 -1.28
C LEU A 105 10.42 3.06 -0.82
N LEU A 106 11.61 3.64 -0.62
CA LEU A 106 12.81 2.91 -0.18
C LEU A 106 12.90 2.86 1.34
N ARG A 107 12.88 4.02 2.00
CA ARG A 107 13.01 4.12 3.46
C ARG A 107 12.38 5.39 4.02
N SER A 108 12.14 5.36 5.33
CA SER A 108 11.89 6.55 6.14
C SER A 108 13.21 7.01 6.76
N LEU A 109 13.45 8.32 6.75
CA LEU A 109 14.67 8.94 7.29
C LEU A 109 14.56 9.27 8.78
N LYS A 110 13.33 9.28 9.34
CA LYS A 110 13.09 9.82 10.68
C LYS A 110 13.20 8.79 11.81
N LYS A 111 12.99 7.51 11.51
CA LYS A 111 13.17 6.42 12.47
C LYS A 111 13.81 5.24 11.77
N SER A 112 14.85 4.67 12.37
CA SER A 112 15.43 3.41 11.93
C SER A 112 14.41 2.28 12.11
N VAL A 113 14.56 1.20 11.34
CA VAL A 113 13.68 0.02 11.49
C VAL A 113 13.66 -0.47 12.94
N TRP A 114 14.82 -0.45 13.59
CA TRP A 114 15.06 -0.81 14.99
C TRP A 114 14.23 0.04 15.98
N GLU A 115 14.17 1.36 15.77
CA GLU A 115 13.33 2.27 16.56
C GLU A 115 11.83 2.10 16.31
N ILE A 116 11.44 1.63 15.12
CA ILE A 116 10.03 1.37 14.80
C ILE A 116 9.57 0.05 15.45
N ILE A 117 10.43 -0.97 15.45
CA ILE A 117 10.10 -2.30 16.00
C ILE A 117 10.42 -2.40 17.50
N GLY A 118 11.09 -1.41 18.09
CA GLY A 118 11.49 -1.42 19.49
C GLY A 118 12.54 -2.50 19.82
N ARG A 119 13.40 -2.86 18.86
CA ARG A 119 14.49 -3.83 19.07
C ARG A 119 15.86 -3.16 18.94
N GLU A 120 16.85 -3.63 19.70
CA GLU A 120 18.22 -3.16 19.57
C GLU A 120 18.89 -3.70 18.30
N ARG A 121 19.87 -2.95 17.78
CA ARG A 121 20.58 -3.26 16.55
C ARG A 121 21.68 -4.27 16.85
N GLY A 122 21.40 -5.57 16.74
CA GLY A 122 22.41 -6.62 16.94
C GLY A 122 21.91 -7.94 17.54
N GLU A 123 20.63 -8.03 17.92
CA GLU A 123 19.98 -9.28 18.33
C GLU A 123 19.42 -10.10 17.16
#